data_AF-A0A5D3CXI9-F1
#
_entry.id   AF-A0A5D3CXI9-F1
#
_cell.length_a   1.000
_cell.length_b   1.000
_cell.length_c   1.000
_cell.angle_alpha   90.00
_cell.angle_beta   90.00
_cell.angle_gamma   90.00
#
_symmetry.space_group_name_H-M   'P 1'
#
loop_
_entity.id
_entity.type
_entity.pdbx_description
1 polymer ?
#
loop_
_entity_poly.entity_id
_entity_poly.type
_entity_poly.pdbx_seq_one_letter_code
_entity_poly.pdbx_strand_id
1 'polypeptide(L)'
;MLANSSVTQDDMKGWMSAMEAREINLWDQLIDKFMRKFFPNQENVRRRIDRMNFEQQDKTLFKAWGRYNRLIKACPRNSISECILMEVFSDGLNREM
;
A
#
# COMPACT_ATOMS: atom_id res chain seq x y z
N MET A 1 -1.01 -6.14 -17.64
CA MET A 1 0.21 -6.55 -16.91
C MET A 1 0.87 -5.29 -16.38
N LEU A 2 0.98 -5.14 -15.06
CA LEU A 2 1.80 -4.10 -14.42
C LEU A 2 2.70 -4.81 -13.41
N ALA A 3 4.01 -4.74 -13.65
CA ALA A 3 5.05 -5.31 -12.82
C ALA A 3 5.39 -4.33 -11.68
N ASN A 4 5.18 -4.77 -10.43
CA ASN A 4 6.08 -4.61 -9.28
C ASN A 4 5.45 -5.02 -7.94
N SER A 5 4.83 -6.21 -7.90
CA SER A 5 4.56 -6.88 -6.61
C SER A 5 4.25 -8.35 -6.85
N SER A 6 5.29 -9.19 -6.92
CA SER A 6 5.17 -10.64 -6.76
C SER A 6 6.14 -11.14 -5.69
N VAL A 7 6.29 -10.39 -4.59
CA VAL A 7 6.87 -11.00 -3.39
C VAL A 7 5.87 -12.06 -2.94
N THR A 8 6.26 -13.31 -3.08
CA THR A 8 5.44 -14.44 -2.67
C THR A 8 5.65 -14.75 -1.19
N GLN A 9 4.74 -15.53 -0.61
CA GLN A 9 4.91 -16.00 0.75
C GLN A 9 6.19 -16.85 0.91
N ASP A 10 6.60 -17.56 -0.15
CA ASP A 10 7.80 -18.40 -0.13
C ASP A 10 9.09 -17.56 -0.17
N ASP A 11 9.09 -16.43 -0.89
CA ASP A 11 10.19 -15.46 -0.83
C ASP A 11 10.37 -14.89 0.58
N MET A 12 9.26 -14.58 1.26
CA MET A 12 9.29 -14.08 2.65
C MET A 12 9.81 -15.14 3.62
N LYS A 13 9.35 -16.39 3.49
CA LYS A 13 9.81 -17.51 4.32
C LYS A 13 11.29 -17.83 4.07
N GLY A 14 11.73 -17.82 2.81
CA GLY A 14 13.12 -18.04 2.45
C GLY A 14 14.04 -16.98 3.06
N TRP A 15 13.64 -15.71 3.00
CA TRP A 15 14.39 -14.61 3.62
C TRP A 15 14.42 -14.71 5.15
N MET A 16 13.28 -15.02 5.81
CA MET A 16 13.22 -15.23 7.26
C MET A 16 14.15 -16.36 7.71
N SER A 17 14.17 -17.48 6.97
CA SER A 17 15.03 -18.63 7.28
C SER A 17 16.51 -18.37 7.01
N ALA A 18 16.84 -17.47 6.07
CA ALA A 18 18.21 -17.08 5.75
C ALA A 18 18.77 -16.00 6.70
N MET A 19 17.93 -15.38 7.52
CA MET A 19 18.37 -14.39 8.50
C MET A 19 18.99 -15.07 9.71
N GLU A 20 20.20 -14.64 10.06
CA GLU A 20 20.91 -15.19 11.21
C GLU A 20 20.28 -14.70 12.51
N ALA A 21 20.09 -15.60 13.49
CA ALA A 21 19.46 -15.28 14.79
C ALA A 21 20.16 -14.15 15.57
N ARG A 22 21.44 -13.87 15.26
CA ARG A 22 22.25 -12.79 15.87
C ARG A 22 21.92 -11.39 15.34
N GLU A 23 21.18 -11.28 14.25
CA GLU A 23 20.87 -10.01 13.57
C GLU A 23 19.60 -9.31 14.05
N ILE A 24 18.82 -9.95 14.94
CA ILE A 24 17.59 -9.39 15.51
C ILE A 24 17.56 -9.75 17.00
N ASN A 25 17.75 -8.75 17.84
CA ASN A 25 17.57 -8.86 19.29
C ASN A 25 16.25 -8.24 19.77
N LEU A 26 15.50 -7.57 18.90
CA LEU A 26 14.23 -6.93 19.23
C LEU A 26 13.19 -7.10 18.11
N TRP A 27 11.94 -7.37 18.47
CA TRP A 27 10.82 -7.53 17.53
C TRP A 27 10.67 -6.33 16.57
N ASP A 28 10.91 -5.11 17.07
CA ASP A 28 10.85 -3.90 16.26
C ASP A 28 11.91 -3.85 15.15
N GLN A 29 13.10 -4.41 15.38
CA GLN A 29 14.15 -4.49 14.36
C GLN A 29 13.82 -5.49 13.26
N LEU A 30 13.15 -6.60 13.61
CA LEU A 30 12.64 -7.55 12.63
C LEU A 30 11.57 -6.89 11.75
N ILE A 31 10.61 -6.19 12.37
CA ILE A 31 9.58 -5.46 11.64
C ILE A 31 10.20 -4.43 10.70
N ASP A 32 11.17 -3.63 11.17
CA ASP A 32 11.81 -2.61 10.33
C ASP A 32 12.59 -3.23 9.15
N LYS A 33 13.38 -4.28 9.39
CA LYS A 33 14.09 -5.00 8.32
C LYS A 33 13.12 -5.61 7.30
N PHE A 34 12.05 -6.25 7.77
CA PHE A 34 11.02 -6.86 6.93
C PHE A 34 10.32 -5.80 6.06
N MET A 35 9.91 -4.69 6.68
CA MET A 35 9.26 -3.58 5.99
C MET A 35 10.21 -2.95 4.96
N ARG A 36 11.48 -2.73 5.28
CA ARG A 36 12.44 -2.20 4.29
C ARG A 36 12.67 -3.14 3.12
N LYS A 37 12.74 -4.45 3.37
CA LYS A 37 13.02 -5.47 2.35
C LYS A 37 11.87 -5.66 1.38
N PHE A 38 10.64 -5.75 1.89
CA PHE A 38 9.46 -6.12 1.10
C PHE A 38 8.50 -4.96 0.82
N PHE A 39 8.67 -3.85 1.53
CA PHE A 39 7.81 -2.67 1.45
C PHE A 39 8.65 -1.39 1.40
N PRO A 40 9.51 -1.22 0.37
CA PRO A 40 10.45 -0.10 0.30
C PRO A 40 9.73 1.25 0.45
N ASN A 41 10.33 2.14 1.24
CA ASN A 41 9.72 3.40 1.66
C ASN A 41 9.25 4.28 0.48
N GLN A 42 9.99 4.30 -0.63
CA GLN A 42 9.65 5.12 -1.79
C GLN A 42 8.34 4.66 -2.46
N GLU A 43 8.14 3.36 -2.59
CA GLU A 43 6.92 2.84 -3.21
C GLU A 43 5.70 3.03 -2.29
N ASN A 44 5.90 2.90 -0.98
CA ASN A 44 4.87 3.26 -0.01
C ASN A 44 4.53 4.76 -0.02
N VAL A 45 5.53 5.63 -0.14
CA VAL A 45 5.30 7.08 -0.29
C VAL A 45 4.48 7.37 -1.55
N ARG A 46 4.88 6.79 -2.69
CA ARG A 46 4.12 6.95 -3.94
C ARG A 46 2.68 6.45 -3.80
N ARG A 47 2.46 5.25 -3.25
CA ARG A 47 1.11 4.71 -3.02
C ARG A 47 0.27 5.59 -2.09
N ARG A 48 0.90 6.22 -1.09
CA ARG A 48 0.22 7.20 -0.23
C ARG A 48 -0.18 8.46 -1.02
N ILE A 49 0.71 8.96 -1.87
CA ILE A 49 0.42 10.12 -2.75
C ILE A 49 -0.71 9.78 -3.72
N ASP A 50 -0.62 8.65 -4.43
CA ASP A 50 -1.63 8.19 -5.40
C ASP A 50 -3.02 8.02 -4.74
N ARG A 51 -3.06 7.61 -3.48
CA ARG A 51 -4.31 7.51 -2.70
C ARG A 51 -4.86 8.89 -2.32
N MET A 52 -4.02 9.85 -1.90
CA MET A 52 -4.47 11.18 -1.47
C MET A 52 -4.83 12.09 -2.65
N ASN A 53 -4.23 11.87 -3.80
CA ASN A 53 -4.52 12.60 -5.04
C ASN A 53 -5.42 11.79 -5.96
N PHE A 54 -6.41 11.10 -5.39
CA PHE A 54 -7.33 10.31 -6.20
C PHE A 54 -8.14 11.23 -7.12
N GLU A 55 -8.26 10.83 -8.38
CA GLU A 55 -9.09 11.51 -9.38
C GLU A 55 -9.84 10.45 -10.19
N GLN A 56 -11.14 10.66 -10.39
CA GLN A 56 -11.97 9.78 -11.18
C GLN A 56 -11.58 9.85 -12.66
N GLN A 57 -11.01 8.76 -13.16
CA GLN A 57 -10.76 8.54 -14.59
C GLN A 57 -11.76 7.54 -15.19
N ASP A 58 -12.49 6.85 -14.32
CA ASP A 58 -13.41 5.79 -14.68
C ASP A 58 -14.78 6.37 -15.09
N LYS A 59 -15.40 5.78 -16.11
CA LYS A 59 -16.73 6.18 -16.60
C LYS A 59 -17.86 6.00 -15.56
N THR A 60 -17.64 5.19 -14.53
CA THR A 60 -18.68 4.91 -13.53
C THR A 60 -18.11 4.99 -12.12
N LEU A 61 -18.95 5.46 -11.20
CA LEU A 61 -18.62 5.55 -9.78
C LEU A 61 -18.19 4.19 -9.19
N PHE A 62 -18.86 3.10 -9.60
CA PHE A 62 -18.52 1.76 -9.13
C PHE A 62 -17.08 1.35 -9.48
N LYS A 63 -16.63 1.66 -10.71
CA LYS A 63 -15.25 1.37 -11.14
C LYS A 63 -14.25 2.27 -10.41
N ALA A 64 -14.58 3.56 -10.26
CA ALA A 64 -13.78 4.52 -9.51
C ALA A 64 -13.57 4.06 -8.05
N TRP A 65 -14.66 3.68 -7.38
CA TRP A 65 -14.64 3.14 -6.01
C TRP A 65 -13.81 1.85 -5.91
N GLY A 66 -13.96 0.94 -6.87
CA GLY A 66 -13.15 -0.27 -6.93
C GLY A 66 -11.65 0.01 -7.07
N ARG A 67 -11.26 1.03 -7.86
CA ARG A 67 -9.86 1.47 -8.00
C ARG A 67 -9.35 2.12 -6.71
N TYR A 68 -10.15 2.99 -6.11
CA TYR A 68 -9.79 3.64 -4.85
C TYR A 68 -9.57 2.64 -3.71
N ASN A 69 -10.43 1.63 -3.58
CA ASN A 69 -10.25 0.55 -2.59
C ASN A 69 -8.95 -0.24 -2.78
N ARG A 70 -8.49 -0.42 -4.02
CA ARG A 70 -7.19 -1.06 -4.27
C ARG A 70 -6.04 -0.20 -3.77
N LEU A 71 -6.12 1.13 -3.92
CA LEU A 71 -5.11 2.06 -3.39
C LEU A 71 -5.08 2.07 -1.85
N ILE A 72 -6.24 1.97 -1.19
CA ILE A 72 -6.33 1.85 0.28
C ILE A 72 -5.64 0.56 0.77
N LYS A 73 -5.88 -0.58 0.10
CA LYS A 73 -5.34 -1.89 0.49
C LYS A 73 -3.87 -2.10 0.13
N ALA A 74 -3.31 -1.28 -0.76
CA ALA A 74 -1.94 -1.43 -1.24
C ALA A 74 -0.86 -0.99 -0.23
N CYS A 75 -1.23 -0.34 0.88
CA CYS A 75 -0.30 0.07 1.93
C CYS A 75 -0.56 -0.75 3.21
N PRO A 76 0.46 -1.40 3.79
CA PRO A 76 0.28 -2.23 4.99
C PRO A 76 0.07 -1.43 6.27
N ARG A 77 0.40 -0.12 6.28
CA ARG A 77 0.21 0.76 7.44
C ARG A 77 -0.79 1.86 7.10
N ASN A 78 -2.04 1.64 7.49
CA ASN A 78 -3.15 2.55 7.25
C ASN A 78 -3.45 3.31 8.54
N SER A 79 -2.71 4.40 8.79
CA SER A 79 -2.99 5.31 9.91
C SER A 79 -3.98 6.42 9.56
N ILE A 80 -4.64 6.34 8.39
CA ILE A 80 -5.60 7.35 7.93
C ILE A 80 -7.00 6.93 8.34
N SER A 81 -7.76 7.85 8.93
CA SER A 81 -9.15 7.60 9.33
C SER A 81 -10.06 7.40 8.11
N GLU A 82 -11.12 6.61 8.29
CA GLU A 82 -12.10 6.36 7.22
C GLU A 82 -12.76 7.65 6.73
N CYS A 83 -13.00 8.62 7.62
CA CYS A 83 -13.56 9.92 7.26
C CYS A 83 -12.69 10.64 6.22
N ILE A 84 -11.37 10.72 6.44
CA ILE A 84 -10.44 11.35 5.50
C ILE A 84 -10.42 10.59 4.18
N LEU A 85 -10.49 9.25 4.21
CA LEU A 85 -10.54 8.45 2.99
C LEU A 85 -11.81 8.74 2.17
N MET A 86 -12.95 8.97 2.83
CA MET A 86 -14.21 9.31 2.17
C MET A 86 -14.21 10.74 1.61
N GLU A 87 -13.61 11.70 2.33
CA GLU A 87 -13.42 13.07 1.86
C GLU A 87 -12.58 13.09 0.57
N VAL A 88 -11.41 12.44 0.59
CA VAL A 88 -10.54 12.33 -0.59
C VAL A 88 -11.25 11.67 -1.77
N PHE A 89 -12.04 10.62 -1.52
CA PHE A 89 -12.81 9.99 -2.59
C PHE A 89 -13.82 10.95 -3.19
N SER A 90 -14.60 11.64 -2.35
CA SER A 90 -15.63 12.60 -2.75
C SER A 90 -15.05 13.77 -3.54
N ASP A 91 -13.94 14.33 -3.08
CA ASP A 91 -13.26 15.46 -3.74
C ASP A 91 -12.66 15.06 -5.10
N GLY A 92 -12.25 13.79 -5.23
CA GLY A 92 -11.72 13.23 -6.47
C GLY A 92 -12.78 12.80 -7.49
N LEU A 93 -14.09 12.92 -7.20
CA LEU A 93 -15.14 12.59 -8.17
C LEU A 93 -15.30 13.72 -9.20
N ASN A 94 -15.43 13.33 -10.47
CA ASN A 94 -15.74 14.28 -11.52
C ASN A 94 -17.17 14.78 -11.33
N ARG A 95 -17.34 16.10 -11.28
CA ARG A 95 -18.65 16.76 -11.11
C ARG A 95 -19.51 16.77 -12.38
N GLU A 96 -18.96 16.31 -13.49
CA GLU A 96 -19.57 16.35 -14.84
C GLU A 96 -19.88 14.94 -15.37
N MET A 97 -20.71 14.19 -14.63
CA MET A 97 -21.45 13.08 -15.25
C MET A 97 -22.81 13.56 -15.75
#